data_AF-A0A0D2GCT5-F1
#
_entry.id   AF-A0A0D2GCT5-F1
#
_cell.length_a   1.000
_cell.length_b   1.000
_cell.length_c   1.000
_cell.angle_alpha   90.00
_cell.angle_beta   90.00
_cell.angle_gamma   90.00
#
_symmetry.space_group_name_H-M   'P 1'
#
loop_
_entity.id
_entity.type
_entity.pdbx_description
1 polymer ?
#
loop_
_entity_poly.entity_id
_entity_poly.type
_entity_poly.pdbx_seq_one_letter_code
_entity_poly.pdbx_strand_id
1 'polypeptide(L)'
;MIDEICNYPVSDGLRRLYLKGKAMELIACQLQEALPKRERPKTVKLSFQDKRRIEEARRILLSDFRNPPNLEGLARLVGINTTKLKTGFRQAYGATAFELFRQARLEEASRLLLEGEMSITEIAHALGYSDTSHFIKSFSAHYGATPGKYSKNREQILKSPAVAGKLQTY
;
A
#
# COMPACT_ATOMS: atom_id res chain seq x y z
N MET A 1 -39.64 -15.19 -2.28
CA MET A 1 -38.66 -15.30 -1.18
C MET A 1 -39.30 -15.16 0.21
N ILE A 2 -39.96 -14.04 0.58
CA ILE A 2 -40.71 -13.96 1.86
C ILE A 2 -41.93 -14.90 1.85
N ASP A 3 -42.63 -14.97 0.72
CA ASP A 3 -43.78 -15.87 0.52
C ASP A 3 -43.41 -17.36 0.67
N GLU A 4 -42.21 -17.75 0.24
CA GLU A 4 -41.69 -19.12 0.35
C GLU A 4 -41.24 -19.48 1.79
N ILE A 5 -40.99 -18.49 2.64
CA ILE A 5 -40.69 -18.72 4.06
C ILE A 5 -41.98 -18.94 4.84
N CYS A 6 -43.06 -18.27 4.44
CA CYS A 6 -44.35 -18.33 5.11
C CYS A 6 -45.17 -19.57 4.75
N ASN A 7 -44.94 -20.21 3.59
CA ASN A 7 -45.89 -21.17 3.03
C ASN A 7 -45.31 -22.55 2.63
N TYR A 8 -44.21 -23.01 3.24
CA TYR A 8 -43.51 -24.24 2.81
C TYR A 8 -43.65 -25.43 3.78
N PRO A 9 -43.96 -26.65 3.29
CA PRO A 9 -44.18 -27.83 4.13
C PRO A 9 -42.85 -28.53 4.46
N VAL A 10 -41.98 -27.88 5.26
CA VAL A 10 -40.82 -28.56 5.87
C VAL A 10 -41.30 -29.23 7.16
N SER A 11 -40.94 -30.49 7.38
CA SER A 11 -41.23 -31.18 8.65
C SER A 11 -40.65 -30.40 9.85
N ASP A 12 -41.38 -30.37 10.97
CA ASP A 12 -41.02 -29.53 12.13
C ASP A 12 -39.58 -29.74 12.61
N GLY A 13 -39.06 -30.96 12.51
CA GLY A 13 -37.67 -31.29 12.89
C GLY A 13 -36.61 -30.61 12.03
N LEU A 14 -36.90 -30.25 10.78
CA LEU A 14 -35.97 -29.62 9.85
C LEU A 14 -36.19 -28.12 9.69
N ARG A 15 -37.27 -27.57 10.25
CA ARG A 15 -37.64 -26.15 10.14
C ARG A 15 -36.53 -25.21 10.62
N ARG A 16 -35.86 -25.55 11.73
CA ARG A 16 -34.74 -24.74 12.26
C ARG A 16 -33.53 -24.72 11.32
N LEU A 17 -33.25 -25.83 10.65
CA LEU A 17 -32.16 -25.92 9.67
C LEU A 17 -32.50 -25.12 8.41
N TYR A 18 -33.74 -25.24 7.94
CA TYR A 18 -34.25 -24.48 6.80
C TYR A 18 -34.19 -22.96 7.02
N LEU A 19 -34.68 -22.48 8.17
CA LEU A 19 -34.65 -21.05 8.50
C LEU A 19 -33.21 -20.51 8.61
N LYS A 20 -32.27 -21.31 9.13
CA LYS A 20 -30.84 -20.94 9.13
C LYS A 20 -30.28 -20.82 7.71
N GLY A 21 -30.59 -21.78 6.84
CA GLY A 21 -30.19 -21.72 5.43
C GLY A 21 -30.74 -20.49 4.72
N LYS A 22 -32.02 -20.17 4.93
CA LYS A 22 -32.66 -18.97 4.36
C LYS A 22 -32.10 -17.67 4.93
N ALA A 23 -31.78 -17.62 6.22
CA ALA A 23 -31.08 -16.48 6.80
C ALA A 23 -29.70 -16.28 6.19
N MET A 24 -28.93 -17.36 6.00
CA MET A 24 -27.62 -17.31 5.33
C MET A 24 -27.72 -16.84 3.87
N GLU A 25 -28.74 -17.30 3.13
CA GLU A 25 -29.02 -16.86 1.76
C GLU A 25 -29.31 -15.35 1.70
N LEU A 26 -30.20 -14.86 2.57
CA LEU A 26 -30.54 -13.44 2.64
C LEU A 26 -29.34 -12.57 3.04
N ILE A 27 -28.55 -13.03 4.02
CA ILE A 27 -27.32 -12.34 4.44
C ILE A 27 -26.32 -12.31 3.27
N ALA A 28 -26.16 -13.41 2.54
CA ALA A 28 -25.26 -13.47 1.39
C ALA A 28 -25.67 -12.48 0.29
N CYS A 29 -26.97 -12.39 -0.03
CA CYS A 29 -27.50 -11.42 -0.98
C CYS A 29 -27.27 -9.97 -0.53
N GLN A 30 -27.59 -9.65 0.73
CA GLN A 30 -27.42 -8.30 1.25
C GLN A 30 -25.94 -7.89 1.31
N LEU A 31 -25.07 -8.85 1.66
CA LEU A 31 -23.64 -8.62 1.74
C LEU A 31 -23.02 -8.48 0.35
N GLN A 32 -23.57 -9.12 -0.69
CA GLN A 32 -23.12 -8.92 -2.07
C GLN A 32 -23.31 -7.48 -2.55
N GLU A 33 -24.35 -6.79 -2.06
CA GLU A 33 -24.62 -5.38 -2.37
C GLU A 33 -23.81 -4.41 -1.48
N ALA A 34 -23.60 -4.76 -0.21
CA ALA A 34 -22.87 -3.94 0.76
C ALA A 34 -21.35 -4.08 0.65
N LEU A 35 -20.84 -5.21 0.17
CA LEU A 35 -19.43 -5.36 -0.16
C LEU A 35 -19.12 -4.46 -1.36
N PRO A 36 -18.02 -3.70 -1.33
CA PRO A 36 -17.58 -3.02 -2.52
C PRO A 36 -17.47 -4.06 -3.63
N LYS A 37 -18.10 -3.79 -4.79
CA LYS A 37 -17.89 -4.59 -5.99
C LYS A 37 -16.38 -4.76 -6.10
N ARG A 38 -15.87 -5.96 -5.82
CA ARG A 38 -14.48 -6.29 -6.12
C ARG A 38 -14.43 -6.15 -7.63
N GLU A 39 -14.02 -4.99 -8.11
CA GLU A 39 -13.56 -4.87 -9.49
C GLU A 39 -12.58 -6.03 -9.61
N ARG A 40 -12.95 -7.08 -10.35
CA ARG A 40 -11.96 -8.03 -10.82
C ARG A 40 -11.04 -7.13 -11.62
N PRO A 41 -9.81 -6.80 -11.14
CA PRO A 41 -8.96 -5.92 -11.91
C PRO A 41 -8.88 -6.58 -13.27
N LYS A 42 -9.24 -5.87 -14.35
CA LYS A 42 -9.03 -6.36 -15.71
C LYS A 42 -7.59 -6.86 -15.71
N THR A 43 -7.39 -8.17 -15.76
CA THR A 43 -6.08 -8.75 -15.50
C THR A 43 -5.23 -8.46 -16.72
N VAL A 44 -4.63 -7.26 -16.73
CA VAL A 44 -3.65 -6.88 -17.72
C VAL A 44 -2.54 -7.91 -17.59
N LYS A 45 -2.44 -8.82 -18.56
CA LYS A 45 -1.36 -9.79 -18.63
C LYS A 45 -0.08 -9.01 -18.92
N LEU A 46 0.86 -9.07 -17.99
CA LEU A 46 2.17 -8.44 -18.13
C LEU A 46 3.13 -9.45 -18.77
N SER A 47 3.71 -9.06 -19.90
CA SER A 47 4.79 -9.82 -20.53
C SER A 47 6.05 -9.78 -19.65
N PHE A 48 7.02 -10.65 -19.95
CA PHE A 48 8.34 -10.57 -19.31
C PHE A 48 9.00 -9.19 -19.52
N GLN A 49 8.85 -8.61 -20.70
CA GLN A 49 9.35 -7.26 -20.99
C GLN A 49 8.63 -6.19 -20.16
N ASP A 50 7.30 -6.30 -20.00
CA ASP A 50 6.55 -5.38 -19.13
C ASP A 50 7.09 -5.45 -17.69
N LYS A 51 7.32 -6.65 -17.14
CA LYS A 51 7.89 -6.82 -15.79
C LYS A 51 9.26 -6.18 -15.66
N ARG A 52 10.15 -6.35 -16.63
CA ARG A 52 11.46 -5.67 -16.64
C ARG A 52 11.33 -4.14 -16.67
N ARG A 53 10.36 -3.62 -17.43
CA ARG A 53 10.08 -2.17 -17.48
C ARG A 53 9.48 -1.64 -16.17
N ILE A 54 8.72 -2.45 -15.44
CA ILE A 54 8.25 -2.11 -14.08
C ILE A 54 9.43 -2.01 -13.10
N GLU A 55 10.37 -2.96 -13.15
CA GLU A 55 11.57 -2.90 -12.31
C GLU A 55 12.45 -1.70 -12.68
N GLU A 56 12.58 -1.40 -13.98
CA GLU A 56 13.26 -0.19 -14.44
C GLU A 56 12.59 1.08 -13.90
N ALA A 57 11.26 1.14 -13.96
CA ALA A 57 10.49 2.27 -13.46
C ALA A 57 10.71 2.47 -11.96
N ARG A 58 10.77 1.37 -11.20
CA ARG A 58 11.12 1.40 -9.78
C ARG A 58 12.52 2.00 -9.58
N ARG A 59 13.53 1.55 -10.33
CA ARG A 59 14.90 2.06 -10.18
C ARG A 59 15.00 3.56 -10.47
N ILE A 60 14.38 4.03 -11.55
CA ILE A 60 14.32 5.46 -11.90
C ILE A 60 13.61 6.27 -10.80
N LEU A 61 12.53 5.72 -10.24
CA LEU A 61 11.77 6.41 -9.21
C LEU A 61 12.54 6.52 -7.89
N LEU A 62 13.42 5.57 -7.59
CA LEU A 62 14.21 5.54 -6.37
C LEU A 62 15.61 6.16 -6.51
N SER A 63 16.04 6.54 -7.73
CA SER A 63 17.36 7.15 -7.95
C SER A 63 17.42 8.63 -7.55
N ASP A 64 16.29 9.34 -7.56
CA ASP A 64 16.22 10.75 -7.15
C ASP A 64 14.90 11.04 -6.42
N PHE A 65 14.99 11.29 -5.12
CA PHE A 65 13.82 11.63 -4.28
C PHE A 65 13.35 13.07 -4.46
N ARG A 66 14.19 13.98 -4.96
CA ARG A 66 13.88 15.41 -5.07
C ARG A 66 13.06 15.73 -6.30
N ASN A 67 13.38 15.10 -7.42
CA ASN A 67 12.69 15.36 -8.69
C ASN A 67 12.15 14.09 -9.35
N PRO A 68 11.17 13.41 -8.72
CA PRO A 68 10.61 12.20 -9.29
C PRO A 68 9.78 12.52 -10.54
N PRO A 69 9.87 11.71 -11.61
CA PRO A 69 8.98 11.84 -12.75
C PRO A 69 7.52 11.59 -12.31
N ASN A 70 6.57 12.34 -12.88
CA ASN A 70 5.16 12.04 -12.70
C ASN A 70 4.79 10.69 -13.36
N LEU A 71 3.58 10.18 -13.10
CA LEU A 71 3.18 8.85 -13.59
C LEU A 71 3.31 8.70 -15.12
N GLU A 72 2.94 9.74 -15.88
CA GLU A 72 3.00 9.73 -17.34
C GLU A 72 4.44 9.80 -17.84
N GLY A 73 5.27 10.63 -17.20
CA GLY A 73 6.69 10.73 -17.47
C GLY A 73 7.40 9.42 -17.20
N LEU A 74 7.09 8.77 -16.07
CA LEU A 74 7.65 7.47 -15.71
C LEU A 74 7.25 6.39 -16.74
N ALA A 75 5.98 6.36 -17.11
CA ALA A 75 5.47 5.44 -18.13
C ALA A 75 6.17 5.64 -19.49
N ARG A 76 6.40 6.90 -19.87
CA ARG A 76 7.11 7.27 -21.10
C ARG A 76 8.59 6.85 -21.06
N LEU A 77 9.27 7.10 -19.95
CA LEU A 77 10.69 6.74 -19.76
C LEU A 77 10.93 5.24 -19.91
N VAL A 78 10.02 4.41 -19.40
CA VAL A 78 10.16 2.94 -19.49
C VAL A 78 9.41 2.31 -20.67
N GLY A 79 8.72 3.10 -21.50
CA GLY A 79 8.05 2.63 -22.70
C GLY A 79 6.84 1.72 -22.45
N ILE A 80 6.02 2.01 -21.43
CA ILE A 80 4.70 1.38 -21.23
C ILE A 80 3.61 2.41 -21.02
N ASN A 81 2.34 2.00 -21.13
CA ASN A 81 1.23 2.87 -20.76
C ASN A 81 1.01 2.91 -19.23
N THR A 82 0.32 3.95 -18.76
CA THR A 82 0.06 4.18 -17.34
C THR A 82 -0.81 3.09 -16.71
N THR A 83 -1.70 2.45 -17.47
CA THR A 83 -2.50 1.31 -16.99
C THR A 83 -1.64 0.10 -16.65
N LYS A 84 -0.73 -0.29 -17.57
CA LYS A 84 0.26 -1.36 -17.36
C LYS A 84 1.20 -1.02 -16.21
N LEU A 85 1.62 0.24 -16.11
CA LEU A 85 2.46 0.71 -15.00
C LEU A 85 1.76 0.53 -13.65
N LYS A 86 0.53 1.07 -13.49
CA LYS A 86 -0.26 0.94 -12.25
C LYS A 86 -0.50 -0.53 -11.88
N THR A 87 -0.95 -1.33 -12.85
CA THR A 87 -1.22 -2.75 -12.62
C THR A 87 0.06 -3.53 -12.33
N GLY A 88 1.16 -3.20 -13.00
CA GLY A 88 2.47 -3.81 -12.79
C GLY A 88 3.03 -3.57 -11.41
N PHE A 89 2.98 -2.34 -10.91
CA PHE A 89 3.40 -2.04 -9.55
C PHE A 89 2.55 -2.79 -8.51
N ARG A 90 1.22 -2.83 -8.68
CA ARG A 90 0.35 -3.57 -7.76
C ARG A 90 0.59 -5.08 -7.81
N GLN A 91 0.82 -5.66 -8.98
CA GLN A 91 1.11 -7.08 -9.12
C GLN A 91 2.49 -7.46 -8.58
N ALA A 92 3.50 -6.60 -8.75
CA ALA A 92 4.88 -6.88 -8.35
C ALA A 92 5.15 -6.57 -6.87
N TYR A 93 4.59 -5.48 -6.35
CA TYR A 93 4.92 -4.95 -5.02
C TYR A 93 3.71 -4.76 -4.10
N GLY A 94 2.49 -5.08 -4.55
CA GLY A 94 1.27 -4.90 -3.75
C GLY A 94 0.82 -3.45 -3.56
N ALA A 95 1.56 -2.48 -4.10
CA ALA A 95 1.32 -1.05 -3.96
C ALA A 95 1.43 -0.32 -5.31
N THR A 96 1.00 0.93 -5.37
CA THR A 96 1.27 1.80 -6.52
C THR A 96 2.69 2.34 -6.49
N ALA A 97 3.18 2.83 -7.64
CA ALA A 97 4.51 3.43 -7.75
C ALA A 97 4.78 4.52 -6.71
N PHE A 98 3.81 5.43 -6.49
CA PHE A 98 3.99 6.56 -5.57
C PHE A 98 3.76 6.20 -4.10
N GLU A 99 3.03 5.12 -3.79
CA GLU A 99 2.99 4.56 -2.45
C GLU A 99 4.35 3.96 -2.08
N LEU A 100 4.93 3.16 -3.00
CA LEU A 100 6.28 2.60 -2.83
C LEU A 100 7.33 3.71 -2.68
N PHE A 101 7.29 4.73 -3.53
CA PHE A 101 8.19 5.88 -3.46
C PHE A 101 8.09 6.63 -2.13
N ARG A 102 6.86 6.84 -1.64
CA ARG A 102 6.64 7.49 -0.34
C ARG A 102 7.21 6.64 0.80
N GLN A 103 7.02 5.33 0.75
CA GLN A 103 7.58 4.43 1.74
C GLN A 103 9.12 4.47 1.72
N ALA A 104 9.74 4.36 0.55
CA ALA A 104 11.20 4.43 0.40
C ALA A 104 11.77 5.77 0.91
N ARG A 105 11.08 6.89 0.66
CA ARG A 105 11.46 8.20 1.24
C ARG A 105 11.45 8.20 2.77
N LEU A 106 10.46 7.56 3.39
CA LEU A 106 10.36 7.49 4.85
C LEU A 106 11.41 6.55 5.45
N GLU A 107 11.72 5.45 4.76
CA GLU A 107 12.80 4.54 5.14
C GLU A 107 14.15 5.25 5.09
N GLU A 108 14.44 5.98 4.01
CA GLU A 108 15.67 6.78 3.91
C GLU A 108 15.71 7.88 4.97
N ALA A 109 14.58 8.54 5.26
CA ALA A 109 14.51 9.50 6.36
C ALA A 109 14.86 8.85 7.70
N SER A 110 14.39 7.63 7.96
CA SER A 110 14.72 6.92 9.19
C SER A 110 16.21 6.60 9.30
N ARG A 111 16.85 6.22 8.19
CA ARG A 111 18.29 6.00 8.11
C ARG A 111 19.08 7.25 8.48
N LEU A 112 18.78 8.38 7.82
CA LEU A 112 19.43 9.67 8.06
C LEU A 112 19.22 10.19 9.51
N LEU A 113 18.02 9.96 10.07
CA LEU A 113 17.73 10.35 11.46
C LEU A 113 18.54 9.54 12.50
N LEU A 114 18.88 8.29 12.18
CA LEU A 114 19.69 7.43 13.05
C LEU A 114 21.18 7.75 12.95
N GLU A 115 21.66 8.16 11.77
CA GLU A 115 23.01 8.69 11.58
C GLU A 115 23.21 9.96 12.42
N GLY A 116 22.21 10.85 12.43
CA GLY A 116 22.19 12.03 13.30
C GLY A 116 23.11 13.16 12.84
N GLU A 117 23.53 13.15 11.58
CA GLU A 117 24.36 14.20 10.95
C GLU A 117 23.54 15.38 10.42
N MET A 118 22.24 15.17 10.19
CA MET A 118 21.34 16.15 9.58
C MET A 118 20.18 16.52 10.51
N SER A 119 19.77 17.78 10.48
CA SER A 119 18.54 18.25 11.12
C SER A 119 17.28 17.72 10.43
N ILE A 120 16.16 17.70 11.16
CA ILE A 120 14.85 17.26 10.62
C ILE A 120 14.46 18.06 9.36
N THR A 121 14.75 19.35 9.35
CA THR A 121 14.50 20.27 8.23
C THR A 121 15.37 19.94 7.02
N GLU A 122 16.66 19.65 7.21
CA GLU A 122 17.58 19.27 6.14
C GLU A 122 17.18 17.92 5.53
N ILE A 123 16.81 16.95 6.36
CA ILE A 123 16.32 15.63 5.90
C ILE A 123 15.05 15.80 5.06
N ALA A 124 14.09 16.60 5.53
CA ALA A 124 12.85 16.86 4.79
C ALA A 124 13.15 17.44 3.40
N HIS A 125 14.04 18.44 3.33
CA HIS A 125 14.42 19.09 2.08
C HIS A 125 15.23 18.16 1.15
N ALA A 126 16.19 17.40 1.69
CA ALA A 126 16.99 16.44 0.93
C ALA A 126 16.14 15.35 0.27
N LEU A 127 15.06 14.95 0.94
CA LEU A 127 14.11 13.94 0.42
C LEU A 127 13.00 14.54 -0.44
N GLY A 128 13.04 15.84 -0.75
CA GLY A 128 12.07 16.48 -1.63
C GLY A 128 10.69 16.70 -0.99
N TYR A 129 10.61 16.97 0.31
CA TYR A 129 9.40 17.53 0.92
C TYR A 129 9.41 19.06 0.76
N SER A 130 8.29 19.62 0.29
CA SER A 130 8.11 21.07 0.18
C SER A 130 7.93 21.77 1.53
N ASP A 131 7.47 21.03 2.55
CA ASP A 131 7.24 21.51 3.90
C ASP A 131 7.60 20.42 4.92
N THR A 132 8.35 20.82 5.94
CA THR A 132 8.75 19.98 7.08
C THR A 132 7.54 19.48 7.87
N SER A 133 6.45 20.25 7.94
CA SER A 133 5.23 19.83 8.64
C SER A 133 4.57 18.63 7.96
N HIS A 134 4.54 18.62 6.62
CA HIS A 134 4.01 17.50 5.83
C HIS A 134 4.90 16.25 5.98
N PHE A 135 6.22 16.43 6.03
CA PHE A 135 7.16 15.36 6.36
C PHE A 135 6.88 14.76 7.74
N ILE A 136 6.83 15.59 8.79
CA ILE A 136 6.61 15.13 10.17
C ILE A 136 5.30 14.35 10.29
N LYS A 137 4.22 14.83 9.68
CA LYS A 137 2.92 14.12 9.65
C LYS A 137 3.05 12.76 8.96
N SER A 138 3.67 12.72 7.78
CA SER A 138 3.86 11.48 7.02
C SER A 138 4.73 10.47 7.76
N PHE A 139 5.83 10.93 8.37
CA PHE A 139 6.73 10.09 9.14
C PHE A 139 6.05 9.53 10.40
N SER A 140 5.33 10.39 11.14
CA SER A 140 4.63 9.98 12.35
C SER A 140 3.52 8.97 12.05
N ALA A 141 2.81 9.14 10.94
CA ALA A 141 1.80 8.17 10.50
C ALA A 141 2.40 6.79 10.16
N HIS A 142 3.64 6.75 9.66
CA HIS A 142 4.29 5.49 9.26
C HIS A 142 5.00 4.79 10.43
N TYR A 143 5.71 5.54 11.28
CA TYR A 143 6.53 4.99 12.37
C TYR A 143 5.88 5.08 13.76
N GLY A 144 4.72 5.73 13.89
CA GLY A 144 4.03 5.92 15.18
C GLY A 144 4.70 6.91 16.13
N ALA A 145 5.78 7.58 15.70
CA ALA A 145 6.52 8.56 16.48
C ALA A 145 7.03 9.69 15.59
N THR A 146 7.21 10.89 16.17
CA THR A 146 7.76 12.03 15.42
C THR A 146 9.24 11.83 15.10
N PRO A 147 9.77 12.42 14.02
CA PRO A 147 11.20 12.35 13.68
C PRO A 147 12.13 12.70 14.84
N GLY A 148 11.79 13.74 15.60
CA GLY A 148 12.59 14.16 16.76
C GLY A 148 12.58 13.17 17.91
N LYS A 149 11.45 12.50 18.19
CA LYS A 149 11.39 11.41 19.17
C LYS A 149 12.16 10.18 18.67
N TYR A 150 12.06 9.88 17.38
CA TYR A 150 12.74 8.77 16.73
C TYR A 150 14.27 8.92 16.82
N SER A 151 14.80 10.11 16.50
CA SER A 151 16.24 10.40 16.59
C SER A 151 16.77 10.36 18.03
N LYS A 152 16.01 10.89 19.01
CA LYS A 152 16.39 10.82 20.43
C LYS A 152 16.50 9.38 20.97
N ASN A 153 15.69 8.47 20.43
CA ASN A 153 15.68 7.06 20.84
C ASN A 153 16.61 6.17 20.01
N ARG A 154 17.55 6.74 19.23
CA ARG A 154 18.43 5.98 18.32
C ARG A 154 19.17 4.82 19.00
N GLU A 155 19.64 5.00 20.24
CA GLU A 155 20.38 3.94 20.96
C GLU A 155 19.50 2.75 21.35
N GLN A 156 18.20 2.96 21.59
CA GLN A 156 17.25 1.89 21.84
C GLN A 156 16.82 1.21 20.53
N ILE A 157 16.70 2.00 19.45
CA ILE A 157 16.29 1.51 18.12
C ILE A 157 17.37 0.64 17.48
N LEU A 158 18.65 1.05 17.55
CA LEU A 158 19.79 0.31 17.00
C LEU A 158 20.03 -1.03 17.71
N LYS A 159 19.59 -1.19 18.97
CA LYS A 159 19.68 -2.44 19.73
C LYS A 159 18.53 -3.42 19.45
N SER A 160 17.52 -3.02 18.66
CA SER A 160 16.35 -3.85 18.35
C SER A 160 16.52 -4.58 16.99
N PRO A 161 16.50 -5.93 16.97
CA PRO A 161 16.70 -6.71 15.75
C PRO A 161 15.58 -6.54 14.69
N ALA A 162 14.45 -5.94 15.03
CA ALA A 162 13.32 -5.74 14.11
C ALA A 162 13.52 -4.60 13.09
N VAL A 163 14.46 -3.69 13.32
CA VAL A 163 14.67 -2.50 12.48
C VAL A 163 15.70 -2.75 11.38
N ALA A 164 16.68 -3.64 11.63
CA ALA A 164 17.69 -4.04 10.66
C ALA A 164 17.10 -4.71 9.41
N GLY A 165 15.99 -5.46 9.56
CA GLY A 165 15.35 -6.17 8.44
C GLY A 165 14.58 -5.28 7.46
N LYS A 166 14.17 -4.07 7.85
CA LYS A 166 13.43 -3.14 6.98
C LYS A 166 14.33 -2.22 6.13
N LEU A 167 15.63 -2.20 6.42
CA LEU A 167 16.62 -1.37 5.71
C LEU A 167 17.33 -2.10 4.56
N GLN A 168 17.03 -3.39 4.33
CA GLN A 168 17.72 -4.22 3.33
C GLN A 168 16.83 -4.73 2.19
N THR A 169 15.54 -4.42 2.17
CA THR A 169 14.62 -4.99 1.18
C THR A 169 14.31 -4.03 0.03
N TYR A 170 15.32 -3.52 -0.68
CA TYR A 170 15.11 -2.83 -1.97
C TYR A 170 16.34 -2.84 -2.88
#